data_AF-A0A9D6RCM2-F1
#
_entry.id   AF-A0A9D6RCM2-F1
#
_cell.length_a   1.000
_cell.length_b   1.000
_cell.length_c   1.000
_cell.angle_alpha   90.00
_cell.angle_beta   90.00
_cell.angle_gamma   90.00
#
_symmetry.space_group_name_H-M   'P 1'
#
loop_
_entity.id
_entity.type
_entity.pdbx_description
1 polymer ?
#
loop_
_entity_poly.entity_id
_entity_poly.type
_entity_poly.pdbx_seq_one_letter_code
_entity_poly.pdbx_strand_id
1 'polypeptide(L)'
;MNALFFAKVFGSALVIGIATEVAKRNPFWGAVIIALPLTSMLALSWLYADTRDNALLTQFARDIFVIVPVSLVFFVPFLLEAKTRFGFVLNMGIGLALLAVSVWLLRRFMP
;
A
#
# COMPACT_ATOMS: atom_id res chain seq x y z
N MET A 1 23.32 -0.70 12.96
CA MET A 1 21.99 -1.22 12.58
C MET A 1 21.70 -2.43 13.45
N ASN A 2 20.55 -2.48 14.14
CA ASN A 2 20.26 -3.53 15.11
C ASN A 2 19.57 -4.73 14.44
N ALA A 3 19.65 -5.92 15.04
CA ALA A 3 19.04 -7.15 14.53
C ALA A 3 17.53 -7.00 14.23
N LEU A 4 16.82 -6.21 15.03
CA LEU A 4 15.40 -5.89 14.83
C LEU A 4 15.14 -5.19 13.49
N PHE A 5 16.03 -4.31 13.04
CA PHE A 5 15.88 -3.64 11.75
C PHE A 5 15.93 -4.64 10.59
N PHE A 6 16.87 -5.59 10.62
CA PHE A 6 16.96 -6.63 9.60
C PHE A 6 15.74 -7.57 9.61
N ALA A 7 15.22 -7.89 10.79
CA ALA A 7 13.97 -8.66 10.91
C ALA A 7 12.77 -7.92 10.29
N LYS A 8 12.65 -6.61 10.52
CA LYS A 8 11.62 -5.75 9.90
C LYS A 8 11.71 -5.82 8.37
N VAL A 9 12.90 -5.62 7.81
CA VAL A 9 13.15 -5.65 6.36
C VAL A 9 12.84 -7.02 5.77
N PHE A 10 13.36 -8.10 6.38
CA PHE A 10 13.18 -9.46 5.87
C PHE A 10 11.71 -9.88 5.88
N GLY A 11 10.97 -9.57 6.95
CA GLY A 11 9.54 -9.84 7.02
C GLY A 11 8.74 -9.13 5.93
N SER A 12 9.01 -7.85 5.69
CA SER A 12 8.35 -7.09 4.61
C SER A 12 8.70 -7.61 3.21
N ALA A 13 9.97 -7.94 2.97
CA ALA A 13 10.42 -8.49 1.70
C ALA A 13 9.78 -9.86 1.41
N LEU A 14 9.65 -10.72 2.43
CA LEU A 14 9.06 -12.03 2.30
C LEU A 14 7.57 -11.96 1.92
N VAL A 15 6.81 -11.02 2.53
CA VAL A 15 5.40 -10.79 2.18
C VAL A 15 5.26 -10.45 0.69
N ILE A 16 6.05 -9.50 0.20
CA ILE A 16 6.02 -9.09 -1.22
C ILE A 16 6.44 -10.27 -2.12
N GLY A 17 7.52 -10.96 -1.77
CA GLY A 17 8.02 -12.11 -2.52
C GLY A 17 6.98 -13.21 -2.67
N ILE A 18 6.37 -13.65 -1.56
CA ILE A 18 5.32 -14.67 -1.56
C ILE A 18 4.13 -14.20 -2.40
N ALA A 19 3.67 -12.96 -2.20
CA ALA A 19 2.52 -12.43 -2.93
C ALA A 19 2.73 -12.44 -4.44
N THR A 20 3.92 -12.05 -4.91
CA THR A 20 4.26 -12.05 -6.34
C THR A 20 4.38 -13.45 -6.92
N GLU A 21 4.97 -14.41 -6.18
CA GLU A 21 5.07 -15.81 -6.63
C GLU A 21 3.69 -16.49 -6.69
N VAL A 22 2.82 -16.20 -5.73
CA VAL A 22 1.42 -16.66 -5.77
C VAL A 22 0.70 -16.03 -6.96
N ALA A 23 0.87 -14.73 -7.22
CA ALA A 23 0.22 -14.05 -8.34
C ALA A 23 0.59 -14.65 -9.71
N LYS A 24 1.84 -15.11 -9.89
CA LYS A 24 2.28 -15.79 -11.12
C LYS A 24 1.55 -17.12 -11.37
N ARG A 25 1.19 -17.84 -10.31
CA ARG A 25 0.51 -19.16 -10.39
C ARG A 25 -1.01 -19.04 -10.33
N ASN A 26 -1.51 -18.15 -9.48
CA ASN A 26 -2.92 -17.84 -9.29
C ASN A 26 -3.09 -16.33 -9.03
N PRO A 27 -3.43 -15.54 -10.07
CA PRO A 27 -3.56 -14.09 -9.95
C PRO A 27 -4.59 -13.63 -8.91
N PHE A 28 -5.68 -14.38 -8.73
CA PHE A 28 -6.71 -14.04 -7.74
C PHE A 28 -6.17 -14.09 -6.32
N TRP A 29 -5.54 -15.20 -5.93
CA TRP A 29 -4.95 -15.32 -4.59
C TRP A 29 -3.76 -14.38 -4.38
N GLY A 30 -2.98 -14.10 -5.43
CA GLY A 30 -1.94 -13.08 -5.38
C GLY A 30 -2.52 -11.70 -5.07
N ALA A 31 -3.61 -11.32 -5.75
CA ALA A 31 -4.31 -10.06 -5.50
C ALA A 31 -4.90 -9.99 -4.08
N VAL A 32 -5.45 -11.08 -3.56
CA VAL A 32 -5.93 -11.14 -2.16
C VAL A 32 -4.79 -10.84 -1.18
N ILE A 33 -3.64 -11.48 -1.33
CA ILE A 33 -2.49 -11.27 -0.43
C ILE A 33 -1.98 -9.82 -0.51
N ILE A 34 -1.90 -9.25 -1.73
CA ILE A 34 -1.46 -7.86 -1.93
C ILE A 34 -2.48 -6.86 -1.36
N ALA A 35 -3.77 -7.15 -1.45
CA ALA A 35 -4.85 -6.28 -0.97
C ALA A 35 -5.00 -6.31 0.56
N LEU A 36 -4.50 -7.35 1.24
CA LEU A 36 -4.49 -7.38 2.70
C LEU A 36 -3.63 -6.23 3.25
N PRO A 37 -4.03 -5.60 4.38
CA PRO A 37 -3.31 -4.48 4.97
C PRO A 37 -2.05 -4.93 5.74
N LEU A 38 -1.26 -5.85 5.18
CA LEU A 38 -0.11 -6.47 5.85
C LEU A 38 0.96 -5.45 6.21
N THR A 39 1.25 -4.51 5.31
CA THR A 39 2.19 -3.41 5.56
C THR A 39 1.70 -2.51 6.69
N SER A 40 0.41 -2.17 6.71
CA SER A 40 -0.22 -1.39 7.77
C SER A 40 -0.19 -2.12 9.11
N MET A 41 -0.49 -3.42 9.14
CA MET A 41 -0.44 -4.25 10.35
C MET A 41 0.96 -4.30 10.95
N LEU A 42 1.99 -4.46 10.10
CA LEU A 42 3.39 -4.42 10.53
C LEU A 42 3.76 -3.03 11.06
N ALA A 43 3.43 -1.97 10.32
CA ALA A 43 3.74 -0.60 10.72
C ALA A 43 3.09 -0.23 12.06
N LEU A 44 1.81 -0.57 12.25
CA LEU A 44 1.09 -0.35 13.51
C LEU A 44 1.72 -1.14 14.67
N SER A 45 2.08 -2.40 14.43
CA SER A 45 2.71 -3.25 15.45
C SER A 45 4.06 -2.70 15.91
N TRP A 46 4.89 -2.24 14.97
CA TRP A 46 6.18 -1.63 15.29
C TRP A 46 6.04 -0.26 15.94
N LEU A 47 5.12 0.57 15.45
CA LEU A 47 4.83 1.87 16.04
C LEU A 47 4.41 1.72 17.50
N TYR A 48 3.50 0.77 17.79
CA TYR A 48 3.10 0.48 19.16
C TYR A 48 4.26 -0.06 20.01
N ALA A 49 5.09 -0.95 19.46
CA ALA A 49 6.25 -1.48 20.17
C ALA A 49 7.25 -0.38 20.57
N ASP A 50 7.44 0.60 19.68
CA ASP A 50 8.43 1.67 19.84
C ASP A 50 7.90 2.83 20.71
N THR A 51 6.62 3.20 20.61
CA THR A 51 6.06 4.37 21.32
C THR A 51 5.19 4.05 22.53
N ARG A 52 4.56 2.87 22.55
CA ARG A 52 3.50 2.49 23.50
C ARG A 52 2.34 3.49 23.57
N ASP A 53 2.17 4.34 22.55
CA ASP A 53 1.16 5.39 22.50
C ASP A 53 -0.08 4.94 21.71
N ASN A 54 -1.17 4.70 22.43
CA ASN A 54 -2.44 4.28 21.85
C ASN A 54 -3.16 5.41 21.08
N ALA A 55 -2.95 6.67 21.45
CA ALA A 55 -3.57 7.80 20.76
C ALA A 55 -2.93 7.97 19.38
N LEU A 56 -1.59 7.94 19.32
CA LEU A 56 -0.84 7.93 18.07
C LEU A 56 -1.22 6.74 17.18
N LEU A 57 -1.33 5.55 17.76
CA LEU A 57 -1.72 4.34 17.02
C LEU A 57 -3.12 4.46 16.41
N THR A 58 -4.07 4.97 17.19
CA THR A 58 -5.46 5.16 16.74
C THR A 58 -5.56 6.20 15.64
N GLN A 59 -4.84 7.31 15.78
CA GLN A 59 -4.76 8.34 14.74
C GLN A 59 -4.17 7.76 13.45
N PHE A 60 -3.04 7.05 13.55
CA PHE A 60 -2.39 6.47 12.38
C PHE A 60 -3.28 5.43 11.67
N ALA A 61 -4.00 4.59 12.42
CA ALA A 61 -4.97 3.66 11.84
C ALA A 61 -6.12 4.37 11.12
N ARG A 62 -6.62 5.49 11.66
CA ARG A 62 -7.65 6.32 11.01
C ARG A 62 -7.14 6.95 9.72
N ASP A 63 -5.91 7.47 9.73
CA ASP A 63 -5.29 8.06 8.55
C ASP A 63 -5.13 7.03 7.44
N ILE A 64 -4.64 5.82 7.78
CA ILE A 64 -4.55 4.69 6.83
C ILE A 64 -5.93 4.37 6.26
N PHE A 65 -6.97 4.30 7.09
CA PHE A 65 -8.33 3.99 6.64
C PHE A 65 -8.85 4.99 5.60
N VAL A 66 -8.54 6.28 5.75
CA VAL A 66 -8.95 7.33 4.80
C VAL A 66 -8.08 7.31 3.53
N ILE A 67 -6.78 7.07 3.67
CA ILE A 67 -5.83 7.09 2.54
C ILE A 67 -5.98 5.86 1.64
N VAL A 68 -6.33 4.69 2.17
CA VAL A 68 -6.44 3.45 1.37
C VAL A 68 -7.46 3.57 0.23
N PRO A 69 -8.70 4.03 0.43
CA PRO A 69 -9.64 4.26 -0.67
C PRO A 69 -9.12 5.27 -1.70
N VAL A 70 -8.44 6.32 -1.24
CA VAL A 70 -7.84 7.34 -2.13
C VAL A 70 -6.72 6.74 -2.97
N SER A 71 -5.95 5.81 -2.41
CA SER A 71 -4.87 5.15 -3.15
C SER A 71 -5.37 4.24 -4.27
N LEU A 72 -6.63 3.79 -4.23
CA LEU A 72 -7.24 2.99 -5.29
C LEU A 72 -7.30 3.71 -6.65
N VAL A 73 -7.27 5.05 -6.65
CA VAL A 73 -7.23 5.85 -7.89
C VAL A 73 -6.01 5.50 -8.75
N PHE A 74 -4.92 5.05 -8.13
CA PHE A 74 -3.73 4.53 -8.84
C PHE A 74 -4.08 3.44 -9.87
N PHE A 75 -5.07 2.59 -9.59
CA PHE A 75 -5.41 1.46 -10.45
C PHE A 75 -6.30 1.85 -11.65
N VAL A 76 -6.84 3.07 -11.69
CA VAL A 76 -7.79 3.52 -12.73
C VAL A 76 -7.25 3.34 -14.16
N PRO A 77 -6.01 3.72 -14.51
CA PRO A 77 -5.49 3.52 -15.86
C PRO A 77 -5.45 2.03 -16.25
N PHE A 78 -5.10 1.15 -15.31
CA PHE A 78 -5.06 -0.29 -15.52
C PHE A 78 -6.47 -0.87 -15.74
N LEU A 79 -7.50 -0.35 -15.07
CA LEU A 79 -8.90 -0.75 -15.30
C LEU A 79 -9.40 -0.35 -16.70
N LEU A 80 -8.83 0.69 -17.29
CA LEU A 80 -9.19 1.21 -18.61
C LEU A 80 -8.34 0.65 -19.74
N GLU A 81 -7.37 -0.22 -19.45
CA GLU A 81 -6.38 -0.69 -20.42
C GLU A 81 -7.01 -1.35 -21.65
N ALA A 82 -8.14 -2.05 -21.49
CA ALA A 82 -8.86 -2.65 -22.62
C ALA A 82 -9.28 -1.63 -23.69
N LYS A 83 -9.45 -0.35 -23.31
CA LYS A 83 -9.85 0.76 -24.18
C LYS A 83 -8.65 1.61 -24.61
N THR A 84 -7.75 1.90 -23.69
CA THR A 84 -6.63 2.84 -23.92
C THR A 84 -5.42 2.19 -24.57
N ARG A 85 -5.14 0.91 -24.27
CA ARG A 85 -3.98 0.15 -24.76
C ARG A 85 -2.65 0.87 -24.52
N PHE A 86 -2.51 1.52 -23.38
CA PHE A 86 -1.35 2.34 -23.03
C PHE A 86 -0.15 1.49 -22.61
N GLY A 87 -0.37 0.22 -22.25
CA GLY A 87 0.66 -0.65 -21.75
C GLY A 87 1.09 -0.30 -20.32
N PHE A 88 1.96 -1.15 -19.77
CA PHE A 88 2.32 -1.11 -18.35
C PHE A 88 2.99 0.20 -17.92
N VAL A 89 4.01 0.67 -18.66
CA VAL A 89 4.83 1.82 -18.26
C VAL A 89 4.01 3.11 -18.20
N LEU A 90 3.16 3.33 -19.21
CA LEU A 90 2.33 4.54 -19.27
C LEU A 90 1.21 4.49 -18.22
N ASN A 91 0.56 3.34 -18.02
CA ASN A 91 -0.43 3.17 -16.95
C ASN A 91 0.18 3.40 -15.56
N MET A 92 1.42 2.94 -15.34
CA MET A 92 2.17 3.20 -14.11
C MET A 92 2.39 4.70 -13.90
N GLY A 93 2.86 5.41 -14.94
CA GLY A 93 3.08 6.85 -14.87
C GLY A 93 1.82 7.65 -14.59
N ILE A 94 0.72 7.35 -15.29
CA ILE A 94 -0.58 8.00 -15.08
C ILE A 94 -1.13 7.67 -13.69
N GLY A 95 -1.04 6.41 -13.26
CA GLY A 95 -1.52 5.97 -11.95
C GLY A 95 -0.79 6.68 -10.81
N LEU A 96 0.54 6.81 -10.90
CA LEU A 96 1.34 7.57 -9.93
C LEU A 96 0.97 9.05 -9.92
N ALA A 97 0.77 9.66 -11.09
CA ALA A 97 0.36 11.07 -11.18
C ALA A 97 -1.01 11.29 -10.53
N LEU A 98 -1.98 10.43 -10.82
CA LEU A 98 -3.31 10.47 -10.21
C LEU A 98 -3.24 10.31 -8.69
N LEU A 99 -2.49 9.31 -8.21
CA LEU A 99 -2.28 9.09 -6.78
C LEU A 99 -1.72 10.32 -6.09
N ALA A 100 -0.67 10.93 -6.66
CA ALA A 100 -0.03 12.11 -6.09
C ALA A 100 -1.01 13.29 -6.01
N VAL A 101 -1.77 13.55 -7.08
CA VAL A 101 -2.79 14.61 -7.10
C VAL A 101 -3.90 14.33 -6.08
N SER A 102 -4.41 13.11 -6.01
CA SER A 102 -5.47 12.73 -5.08
C SER A 102 -5.04 12.86 -3.62
N VAL A 103 -3.83 12.43 -3.27
CA VAL A 103 -3.27 12.61 -1.92
C VAL A 103 -3.05 14.09 -1.60
N TRP A 104 -2.54 14.87 -2.55
CA TRP A 104 -2.35 16.30 -2.38
C TRP A 104 -3.68 17.03 -2.13
N LEU A 105 -4.73 16.70 -2.88
CA LEU A 105 -6.08 17.23 -2.68
C LEU A 105 -6.65 16.80 -1.32
N LEU A 106 -6.54 15.52 -0.96
CA LEU A 106 -7.05 15.00 0.32
C LEU A 106 -6.41 15.70 1.52
N ARG A 107 -5.09 15.91 1.47
CA ARG A 107 -4.35 16.65 2.51
C ARG A 107 -4.91 18.05 2.74
N ARG A 108 -5.56 18.67 1.75
CA ARG A 108 -6.18 20.00 1.93
C ARG A 108 -7.43 19.95 2.83
N PHE A 109 -8.07 18.79 2.93
CA PHE A 109 -9.29 18.58 3.72
C PHE A 109 -9.04 17.86 5.05
N MET A 110 -7.94 17.11 5.16
CA MET A 110 -7.52 16.53 6.43
C MET A 110 -6.87 17.60 7.32
N PRO A 111 -7.27 17.71 8.61
CA PRO A 111 -6.73 18.69 9.54
C PRO A 111 -5.27 18.42 9.93
#